data_AF-A0A2R8BXF5-F1
#
_entry.id   AF-A0A2R8BXF5-F1
#
_cell.length_a   1.000
_cell.length_b   1.000
_cell.length_c   1.000
_cell.angle_alpha   90.00
_cell.angle_beta   90.00
_cell.angle_gamma   90.00
#
_symmetry.space_group_name_H-M   'P 1'
#
loop_
_entity.id
_entity.type
_entity.pdbx_description
1 polymer ?
#
loop_
_entity_poly.entity_id
_entity_poly.type
_entity_poly.pdbx_seq_one_letter_code
_entity_poly.pdbx_strand_id
1 'polypeptide(L)'
;MGFPGTWMTTSESMVYRVVPKCACSTIGQIMYYADHGEFFDGDIHDATQGIHKWALDDSHAPITRAVKSHEVFAFTCVRNPYTRILSSFFDKICGIQRNGKRYRGNLVPLLIQKYGIEVGGPDGKEEFDQIASFRRFLLFVRDTIRWKKPMEPDIHWSSTSGHVSTFIANGGRYDHIFWTEDFNDGMQKVLDGTETAHHVDLAEIPRFNESEGHGPKRLHPVEDYFDDLAMHLMWEIYHRDFRLFKYDFQNPANKKAVGEIDLDEVHAKLS
;
A
#
# COMPACT_ATOMS: atom_id res chain seq x y z
N MET A 1 -6.42 6.89 21.03
CA MET A 1 -6.81 6.34 19.72
C MET A 1 -6.38 7.33 18.66
N GLY A 2 -5.75 6.87 17.59
CA GLY A 2 -5.16 7.74 16.56
C GLY A 2 -5.36 7.17 15.17
N PHE A 3 -4.98 7.92 14.14
CA PHE A 3 -5.23 7.58 12.74
C PHE A 3 -3.92 7.35 11.96
N PRO A 4 -3.05 6.40 12.37
CA PRO A 4 -1.75 6.20 11.75
C PRO A 4 -1.86 5.99 10.24
N GLY A 5 -0.98 6.64 9.47
CA GLY A 5 -1.00 6.57 8.01
C GLY A 5 -2.25 7.17 7.36
N THR A 6 -2.86 8.16 7.99
CA THR A 6 -3.94 8.97 7.40
C THR A 6 -3.37 10.30 6.93
N TRP A 7 -3.67 10.66 5.69
CA TRP A 7 -3.35 11.94 5.07
C TRP A 7 -4.65 12.70 4.80
N MET A 8 -4.60 14.02 4.80
CA MET A 8 -5.74 14.87 4.52
C MET A 8 -5.27 16.13 3.79
N THR A 9 -6.03 16.61 2.82
CA THR A 9 -5.77 17.90 2.18
C THR A 9 -5.85 19.03 3.22
N THR A 10 -5.08 20.10 3.01
CA THR A 10 -5.15 21.31 3.86
C THR A 10 -6.46 22.08 3.70
N SER A 11 -7.13 21.93 2.55
CA SER A 11 -8.50 22.39 2.32
C SER A 11 -9.57 21.57 3.06
N GLU A 12 -9.19 20.44 3.68
CA GLU A 12 -10.11 19.48 4.30
C GLU A 12 -11.16 18.92 3.33
N SER A 13 -10.83 18.86 2.03
CA SER A 13 -11.68 18.28 0.99
C SER A 13 -11.72 16.75 1.00
N MET A 14 -10.62 16.08 1.38
CA MET A 14 -10.53 14.63 1.37
C MET A 14 -9.54 14.07 2.39
N VAL A 15 -9.87 12.89 2.92
CA VAL A 15 -9.05 12.08 3.83
C VAL A 15 -8.67 10.77 3.14
N TYR A 16 -7.37 10.48 3.08
CA TYR A 16 -6.84 9.24 2.52
C TYR A 16 -6.19 8.37 3.61
N ARG A 17 -6.73 7.17 3.82
CA ARG A 17 -6.00 6.16 4.60
C ARG A 17 -5.00 5.44 3.70
N VAL A 18 -3.70 5.66 3.93
CA VAL A 18 -2.61 5.10 3.14
C VAL A 18 -2.46 3.60 3.35
N VAL A 19 -2.55 2.83 2.27
CA VAL A 19 -2.10 1.44 2.22
C VAL A 19 -0.81 1.38 1.39
N PRO A 20 0.33 0.98 1.99
CA PRO A 20 1.57 0.85 1.23
C PRO A 20 1.42 -0.12 0.05
N LYS A 21 2.05 0.24 -1.06
CA LYS A 21 2.04 -0.47 -2.36
C LYS A 21 0.74 -0.41 -3.16
N CYS A 22 -0.20 0.45 -2.74
CA CYS A 22 -1.45 0.73 -3.46
C CYS A 22 -1.46 2.16 -4.03
N ALA A 23 -0.50 2.48 -4.90
CA ALA A 23 -0.38 3.80 -5.56
C ALA A 23 -0.30 5.02 -4.63
N CYS A 24 0.22 4.86 -3.40
CA CYS A 24 0.23 5.92 -2.39
C CYS A 24 0.99 7.19 -2.79
N SER A 25 2.09 7.09 -3.55
CA SER A 25 2.81 8.26 -4.04
C SER A 25 1.98 9.07 -5.04
N THR A 26 1.32 8.39 -6.00
CA THR A 26 0.43 9.04 -6.97
C THR A 26 -0.75 9.71 -6.27
N ILE A 27 -1.43 9.01 -5.35
CA ILE A 27 -2.57 9.58 -4.62
C ILE A 27 -2.13 10.79 -3.79
N GLY A 28 -0.99 10.71 -3.10
CA GLY A 28 -0.45 11.86 -2.38
C GLY A 28 -0.19 13.07 -3.27
N GLN A 29 0.40 12.84 -4.45
CA GLN A 29 0.67 13.89 -5.42
C GLN A 29 -0.61 14.52 -5.97
N ILE A 30 -1.67 13.71 -6.16
CA ILE A 30 -3.00 14.22 -6.54
C ILE A 30 -3.59 15.08 -5.43
N MET A 31 -3.57 14.60 -4.18
CA MET A 31 -4.07 15.36 -3.04
C MET A 31 -3.34 16.69 -2.89
N TYR A 32 -2.01 16.69 -3.05
CA TYR A 32 -1.22 17.91 -3.01
C TYR A 32 -1.59 18.85 -4.17
N TYR A 33 -1.63 18.34 -5.40
CA TYR A 33 -2.01 19.13 -6.58
C TYR A 33 -3.41 19.74 -6.45
N ALA A 34 -4.38 19.00 -5.91
CA ALA A 34 -5.75 19.46 -5.73
C ALA A 34 -5.85 20.73 -4.86
N ASP A 35 -4.91 20.92 -3.92
CA ASP A 35 -4.84 22.10 -3.05
C ASP A 35 -3.94 23.22 -3.59
N HIS A 36 -2.87 22.87 -4.32
CA HIS A 36 -1.80 23.83 -4.67
C HIS A 36 -1.70 24.16 -6.16
N GLY A 37 -2.31 23.36 -7.04
CA GLY A 37 -2.21 23.52 -8.50
C GLY A 37 -0.84 23.13 -9.08
N GLU A 38 0.05 22.60 -8.26
CA GLU A 38 1.36 22.06 -8.62
C GLU A 38 1.64 20.76 -7.87
N PHE A 39 2.53 19.92 -8.40
CA PHE A 39 2.97 18.71 -7.71
C PHE A 39 4.02 19.03 -6.66
N PHE A 40 4.09 18.22 -5.60
CA PHE A 40 5.14 18.36 -4.60
C PHE A 40 6.51 18.04 -5.21
N ASP A 41 7.48 18.93 -5.01
CA ASP A 41 8.85 18.75 -5.48
C ASP A 41 9.60 17.75 -4.58
N GLY A 42 9.61 16.49 -5.02
CA GLY A 42 10.31 15.38 -4.36
C GLY A 42 9.38 14.22 -3.98
N ASP A 43 9.75 13.51 -2.92
CA ASP A 43 8.95 12.41 -2.39
C ASP A 43 7.80 12.94 -1.56
N ILE A 44 6.56 12.73 -2.02
CA ILE A 44 5.40 13.13 -1.24
C ILE A 44 5.33 12.44 0.12
N HIS A 45 5.98 11.29 0.35
CA HIS A 45 6.07 10.66 1.66
C HIS A 45 6.86 11.52 2.67
N ASP A 46 7.82 12.31 2.21
CA ASP A 46 8.70 13.15 3.03
C ASP A 46 8.12 14.55 3.29
N ALA A 47 7.03 14.94 2.60
CA ALA A 47 6.39 16.24 2.80
C ALA A 47 5.99 16.48 4.28
N THR A 48 6.45 17.57 4.86
CA THR A 48 6.12 18.00 6.23
C THR A 48 5.15 19.18 6.28
N GLN A 49 4.83 19.74 5.11
CA GLN A 49 3.95 20.90 4.91
C GLN A 49 3.12 20.72 3.65
N GLY A 50 2.08 21.54 3.47
CA GLY A 50 1.19 21.51 2.31
C GLY A 50 0.22 20.31 2.25
N ILE A 51 0.30 19.39 3.20
CA ILE A 51 -0.66 18.29 3.38
C ILE A 51 -0.67 17.87 4.85
N HIS A 52 -1.84 17.58 5.41
CA HIS A 52 -1.92 17.01 6.75
C HIS A 52 -1.55 15.53 6.70
N LYS A 53 -0.69 15.11 7.63
CA LYS A 53 -0.33 13.70 7.81
C LYS A 53 -0.35 13.37 9.28
N TRP A 54 -0.93 12.24 9.66
CA TRP A 54 -0.99 11.82 11.06
C TRP A 54 0.40 11.71 11.73
N ALA A 55 1.48 11.52 10.97
CA ALA A 55 2.83 11.49 11.53
C ALA A 55 3.34 12.87 12.01
N LEU A 56 2.62 13.96 11.72
CA LEU A 56 2.93 15.33 12.11
C LEU A 56 2.02 15.73 13.27
N ASP A 57 2.61 16.16 14.40
CA ASP A 57 1.88 16.44 15.63
C ASP A 57 0.75 17.47 15.43
N ASP A 58 1.02 18.54 14.66
CA ASP A 58 0.04 19.60 14.36
C ASP A 58 -1.14 19.13 13.50
N SER A 59 -1.02 17.96 12.85
CA SER A 59 -2.10 17.36 12.05
C SER A 59 -3.03 16.47 12.88
N HIS A 60 -2.68 16.12 14.13
CA HIS A 60 -3.50 15.24 14.95
C HIS A 60 -4.91 15.81 15.20
N ALA A 61 -5.01 17.08 15.59
CA ALA A 61 -6.30 17.70 15.91
C ALA A 61 -7.21 17.90 14.68
N PRO A 62 -6.71 18.46 13.54
CA PRO A 62 -7.51 18.56 12.31
C PRO A 62 -8.02 17.20 11.81
N ILE A 63 -7.14 16.20 11.68
CA ILE A 63 -7.53 14.86 11.21
C ILE A 63 -8.53 14.22 12.17
N THR A 64 -8.32 14.33 13.48
CA THR A 64 -9.25 13.75 14.46
C THR A 64 -10.65 14.36 14.34
N ARG A 65 -10.75 15.67 14.13
CA ARG A 65 -12.04 16.35 13.94
C ARG A 65 -12.72 15.85 12.67
N ALA A 66 -12.05 15.97 11.52
CA ALA A 66 -12.58 15.59 10.21
C ALA A 66 -13.03 14.13 10.15
N VAL A 67 -12.18 13.21 10.64
CA VAL A 67 -12.47 11.77 10.60
C VAL A 67 -13.61 11.38 11.55
N LYS A 68 -13.82 12.10 12.65
CA LYS A 68 -14.91 11.79 13.60
C LYS A 68 -16.22 12.51 13.29
N SER A 69 -16.18 13.65 12.61
CA SER A 69 -17.38 14.34 12.18
C SER A 69 -18.00 13.69 10.93
N HIS A 70 -17.22 12.89 10.18
CA HIS A 70 -17.64 12.29 8.90
C HIS A 70 -18.06 13.34 7.88
N GLU A 71 -17.50 14.54 7.98
CA GLU A 71 -17.79 15.67 7.07
C GLU A 71 -16.85 15.71 5.86
N VAL A 72 -15.72 15.02 5.93
CA VAL A 72 -14.70 15.00 4.88
C VAL A 72 -14.70 13.66 4.17
N PHE A 73 -14.70 13.69 2.84
CA PHE A 73 -14.72 12.49 2.00
C PHE A 73 -13.52 11.59 2.31
N ALA A 74 -13.77 10.42 2.86
CA ALA A 74 -12.75 9.50 3.33
C ALA A 74 -12.63 8.29 2.40
N PHE A 75 -11.42 8.02 1.92
CA PHE A 75 -11.18 6.94 0.99
C PHE A 75 -9.89 6.17 1.25
N THR A 76 -9.77 5.02 0.57
CA THR A 76 -8.50 4.29 0.48
C THR A 76 -8.40 3.53 -0.84
N CYS A 77 -7.18 3.12 -1.18
CA CYS A 77 -6.88 2.33 -2.36
C CYS A 77 -6.31 0.98 -1.92
N VAL A 78 -6.85 -0.10 -2.47
CA VAL A 78 -6.43 -1.47 -2.21
C VAL A 78 -5.77 -2.06 -3.45
N ARG A 79 -5.00 -3.15 -3.29
CA ARG A 79 -4.31 -3.81 -4.40
C ARG A 79 -4.38 -5.32 -4.26
N ASN A 80 -4.39 -6.02 -5.40
CA ASN A 80 -4.43 -7.47 -5.43
C ASN A 80 -3.30 -8.04 -4.54
N PRO A 81 -3.60 -8.89 -3.54
CA PRO A 81 -2.61 -9.37 -2.59
C PRO A 81 -1.38 -10.01 -3.25
N TYR A 82 -1.56 -10.74 -4.36
CA TYR A 82 -0.46 -11.35 -5.11
C TYR A 82 0.52 -10.31 -5.67
N THR A 83 0.00 -9.28 -6.35
CA THR A 83 0.86 -8.25 -6.95
C THR A 83 1.43 -7.30 -5.91
N ARG A 84 0.68 -7.05 -4.82
CA ARG A 84 1.10 -6.22 -3.70
C ARG A 84 2.31 -6.82 -2.98
N ILE A 85 2.27 -8.12 -2.65
CA ILE A 85 3.38 -8.75 -1.91
C ILE A 85 4.64 -8.86 -2.77
N LEU A 86 4.50 -9.12 -4.08
CA LEU A 86 5.61 -9.05 -5.03
C LEU A 86 6.21 -7.64 -5.10
N SER A 87 5.36 -6.60 -5.15
CA SER A 87 5.83 -5.22 -5.11
C SER A 87 6.64 -4.92 -3.85
N SER A 88 6.23 -5.44 -2.70
CA SER A 88 7.00 -5.31 -1.46
C SER A 88 8.33 -6.05 -1.51
N PHE A 89 8.37 -7.26 -2.05
CA PHE A 89 9.60 -8.02 -2.22
C PHE A 89 10.61 -7.28 -3.11
N PHE A 90 10.21 -6.95 -4.34
CA PHE A 90 11.12 -6.33 -5.32
C PHE A 90 11.57 -4.93 -4.89
N ASP A 91 10.69 -4.12 -4.32
CA ASP A 91 11.04 -2.76 -3.92
C ASP A 91 11.79 -2.71 -2.58
N LYS A 92 11.29 -3.38 -1.54
CA LYS A 92 11.82 -3.23 -0.17
C LYS A 92 12.91 -4.24 0.17
N ILE A 93 12.88 -5.43 -0.40
CA ILE A 93 13.89 -6.46 -0.08
C ILE A 93 15.00 -6.43 -1.14
N CYS A 94 14.62 -6.51 -2.41
CA CYS A 94 15.58 -6.56 -3.52
C CYS A 94 16.06 -5.18 -3.99
N GLY A 95 15.36 -4.09 -3.64
CA GLY A 95 15.71 -2.75 -4.10
C GLY A 95 16.70 -1.99 -3.20
N ILE A 96 17.55 -1.17 -3.83
CA ILE A 96 18.36 -0.15 -3.16
C ILE A 96 17.53 1.12 -3.02
N GLN A 97 17.30 1.56 -1.78
CA GLN A 97 16.49 2.74 -1.54
C GLN A 97 17.26 4.01 -1.93
N ARG A 98 16.56 5.14 -2.02
CA ARG A 98 17.13 6.45 -2.45
C ARG A 98 18.35 6.91 -1.67
N ASN A 99 18.45 6.51 -0.40
CA ASN A 99 19.61 6.79 0.45
C ASN A 99 20.85 5.92 0.12
N GLY A 100 20.80 5.14 -0.97
CA GLY A 100 21.86 4.24 -1.41
C GLY A 100 21.99 2.96 -0.58
N LYS A 101 21.03 2.67 0.31
CA LYS A 101 21.10 1.52 1.24
C LYS A 101 19.91 0.58 1.06
N ARG A 102 20.07 -0.65 1.54
CA ARG A 102 18.98 -1.62 1.69
C ARG A 102 17.94 -1.12 2.70
N TYR A 103 16.69 -1.50 2.49
CA TYR A 103 15.61 -1.15 3.41
C TYR A 103 15.90 -1.70 4.82
N ARG A 104 15.71 -0.85 5.84
CA ARG A 104 15.92 -1.20 7.25
C ARG A 104 17.27 -1.85 7.57
N GLY A 105 18.35 -1.38 6.97
CA GLY A 105 19.73 -1.73 7.36
C GLY A 105 19.99 -3.24 7.42
N ASN A 106 19.99 -3.81 8.63
CA ASN A 106 20.29 -5.22 8.90
C ASN A 106 19.16 -6.20 8.56
N LEU A 107 18.00 -5.72 8.06
CA LEU A 107 16.91 -6.61 7.66
C LEU A 107 17.34 -7.61 6.59
N VAL A 108 17.92 -7.14 5.49
CA VAL A 108 18.32 -8.00 4.37
C VAL A 108 19.39 -9.03 4.78
N PRO A 109 20.48 -8.66 5.50
CA PRO A 109 21.41 -9.64 6.06
C PRO A 109 20.73 -10.71 6.93
N LEU A 110 19.75 -10.32 7.77
CA LEU A 110 19.00 -11.27 8.59
C LEU A 110 18.16 -12.23 7.74
N LEU A 111 17.51 -11.73 6.69
CA LEU A 111 16.72 -12.53 5.75
C LEU A 111 17.58 -13.54 5.00
N ILE A 112 18.75 -13.12 4.51
CA ILE A 112 19.74 -14.01 3.87
C ILE A 112 20.12 -15.12 4.86
N GLN A 113 20.50 -14.75 6.09
CA GLN A 113 20.99 -15.72 7.08
C GLN A 113 19.91 -16.69 7.57
N LYS A 114 18.70 -16.21 7.88
CA LYS A 114 17.66 -17.02 8.53
C LYS A 114 16.71 -17.72 7.56
N TYR A 115 16.46 -17.10 6.41
CA TYR A 115 15.47 -17.58 5.44
C TYR A 115 16.10 -18.02 4.12
N GLY A 116 17.39 -17.76 3.89
CA GLY A 116 18.08 -18.17 2.65
C GLY A 116 17.62 -17.37 1.42
N ILE A 117 17.20 -16.12 1.62
CA ILE A 117 16.76 -15.21 0.55
C ILE A 117 17.98 -14.70 -0.21
N GLU A 118 17.85 -14.57 -1.53
CA GLU A 118 18.82 -13.95 -2.42
C GLU A 118 18.27 -12.63 -2.99
N VAL A 119 19.13 -11.63 -3.15
CA VAL A 119 18.72 -10.26 -3.54
C VAL A 119 19.59 -9.66 -4.64
N GLY A 120 20.33 -10.49 -5.39
CA GLY A 120 21.24 -10.05 -6.45
C GLY A 120 22.50 -9.35 -5.93
N GLY A 121 23.11 -9.89 -4.89
CA GLY A 121 24.36 -9.35 -4.33
C GLY A 121 24.19 -8.04 -3.54
N PRO A 122 25.30 -7.37 -3.18
CA PRO A 122 25.28 -6.16 -2.35
C PRO A 122 24.51 -4.99 -2.98
N ASP A 123 24.65 -4.80 -4.30
CA ASP A 123 24.06 -3.68 -5.05
C ASP A 123 22.78 -4.07 -5.84
N GLY A 124 22.35 -5.33 -5.76
CA GLY A 124 21.09 -5.80 -6.32
C GLY A 124 21.10 -6.09 -7.82
N LYS A 125 22.27 -6.14 -8.45
CA LYS A 125 22.42 -6.31 -9.90
C LYS A 125 22.77 -7.72 -10.36
N GLU A 126 23.19 -8.60 -9.44
CA GLU A 126 23.53 -9.97 -9.80
C GLU A 126 22.26 -10.78 -10.10
N GLU A 127 22.37 -11.76 -11.01
CA GLU A 127 21.29 -12.70 -11.26
C GLU A 127 21.09 -13.62 -10.06
N PHE A 128 19.83 -13.96 -9.77
CA PHE A 128 19.44 -14.89 -8.72
C PHE A 128 18.09 -15.51 -9.03
N ASP A 129 17.76 -16.62 -8.38
CA ASP A 129 16.46 -17.26 -8.53
C ASP A 129 15.37 -16.44 -7.81
N GLN A 130 14.68 -15.58 -8.57
CA GLN A 130 13.65 -14.70 -8.03
C GLN A 130 12.48 -15.47 -7.43
N ILE A 131 12.11 -16.62 -8.01
CA ILE A 131 10.96 -17.42 -7.55
C ILE A 131 11.31 -18.08 -6.23
N ALA A 132 12.44 -18.79 -6.15
CA ALA A 132 12.87 -19.45 -4.93
C ALA A 132 13.09 -18.45 -3.79
N SER A 133 13.72 -17.31 -4.09
CA SER A 133 13.96 -16.24 -3.12
C SER A 133 12.65 -15.60 -2.63
N PHE A 134 11.70 -15.31 -3.52
CA PHE A 134 10.39 -14.79 -3.15
C PHE A 134 9.62 -15.75 -2.24
N ARG A 135 9.61 -17.06 -2.54
CA ARG A 135 8.89 -18.04 -1.72
C ARG A 135 9.47 -18.13 -0.30
N ARG A 136 10.78 -17.96 -0.15
CA ARG A 136 11.44 -17.83 1.18
C ARG A 136 11.08 -16.52 1.88
N PHE A 137 10.99 -15.42 1.14
CA PHE A 137 10.47 -14.15 1.67
C PHE A 137 9.03 -14.30 2.16
N LEU A 138 8.18 -15.04 1.45
CA LEU A 138 6.79 -15.25 1.87
C LEU A 138 6.68 -16.03 3.20
N LEU A 139 7.59 -16.98 3.46
CA LEU A 139 7.71 -17.64 4.77
C LEU A 139 8.04 -16.63 5.88
N PHE A 140 9.00 -15.74 5.64
CA PHE A 140 9.33 -14.65 6.58
C PHE A 140 8.12 -13.74 6.83
N VAL A 141 7.41 -13.34 5.77
CA VAL A 141 6.20 -12.49 5.88
C VAL A 141 5.17 -13.17 6.77
N ARG A 142 4.85 -14.45 6.50
CA ARG A 142 3.96 -15.23 7.37
C ARG A 142 4.44 -15.21 8.81
N ASP A 143 5.73 -15.44 9.05
CA ASP A 143 6.24 -15.51 10.42
C ASP A 143 6.06 -14.19 11.18
N THR A 144 6.30 -13.06 10.50
CA THR A 144 6.10 -11.73 11.10
C THR A 144 4.63 -11.44 11.38
N ILE A 145 3.72 -11.84 10.50
CA ILE A 145 2.28 -11.60 10.67
C ILE A 145 1.68 -12.50 11.75
N ARG A 146 2.03 -13.79 11.74
CA ARG A 146 1.41 -14.80 12.61
C ARG A 146 2.03 -14.84 14.00
N TRP A 147 3.35 -14.65 14.08
CA TRP A 147 4.10 -14.86 15.31
C TRP A 147 4.95 -13.67 15.74
N LYS A 148 4.93 -12.55 15.00
CA LYS A 148 5.75 -11.36 15.31
C LYS A 148 7.23 -11.70 15.45
N LYS A 149 7.68 -12.70 14.69
CA LYS A 149 9.06 -13.20 14.69
C LYS A 149 9.61 -13.17 13.27
N PRO A 150 10.90 -12.84 13.10
CA PRO A 150 11.84 -12.34 14.11
C PRO A 150 11.62 -10.85 14.48
N MET A 151 10.57 -10.23 13.95
CA MET A 151 10.19 -8.84 14.18
C MET A 151 8.67 -8.67 14.04
N GLU A 152 8.16 -7.52 14.50
CA GLU A 152 6.79 -7.06 14.18
C GLU A 152 6.59 -6.93 12.67
N PRO A 153 5.36 -7.18 12.16
CA PRO A 153 5.08 -7.09 10.74
C PRO A 153 5.26 -5.65 10.25
N ASP A 154 5.95 -5.51 9.12
CA ASP A 154 6.15 -4.21 8.48
C ASP A 154 4.92 -3.80 7.69
N ILE A 155 4.64 -2.50 7.65
CA ILE A 155 3.51 -1.90 6.93
C ILE A 155 3.41 -2.33 5.45
N HIS A 156 4.54 -2.64 4.79
CA HIS A 156 4.59 -3.02 3.38
C HIS A 156 4.04 -4.42 3.11
N TRP A 157 4.07 -5.33 4.09
CA TRP A 157 3.51 -6.68 3.95
C TRP A 157 2.43 -7.00 4.98
N SER A 158 2.15 -6.12 5.95
CA SER A 158 0.91 -6.19 6.73
C SER A 158 -0.31 -6.20 5.80
N SER A 159 -1.36 -6.91 6.20
CA SER A 159 -2.58 -7.06 5.40
C SER A 159 -3.24 -5.71 5.13
N THR A 160 -3.83 -5.58 3.94
CA THR A 160 -4.60 -4.39 3.56
C THR A 160 -5.78 -4.23 4.49
N SER A 161 -6.49 -5.32 4.81
CA SER A 161 -7.58 -5.31 5.79
C SER A 161 -7.13 -4.82 7.17
N GLY A 162 -5.88 -5.08 7.59
CA GLY A 162 -5.33 -4.52 8.83
C GLY A 162 -5.21 -3.00 8.77
N HIS A 163 -4.66 -2.44 7.70
CA HIS A 163 -4.56 -0.98 7.51
C HIS A 163 -5.94 -0.31 7.48
N VAL A 164 -6.88 -0.89 6.74
CA VAL A 164 -8.28 -0.42 6.64
C VAL A 164 -8.99 -0.50 7.99
N SER A 165 -8.84 -1.60 8.72
CA SER A 165 -9.45 -1.80 10.04
C SER A 165 -8.97 -0.77 11.06
N THR A 166 -7.68 -0.38 11.04
CA THR A 166 -7.20 0.65 11.98
C THR A 166 -7.90 1.99 11.83
N PHE A 167 -8.32 2.37 10.62
CA PHE A 167 -9.08 3.61 10.42
C PHE A 167 -10.49 3.49 11.00
N ILE A 168 -11.18 2.37 10.69
CA ILE A 168 -12.55 2.08 11.10
C ILE A 168 -12.65 1.96 12.62
N ALA A 169 -11.79 1.14 13.24
CA ALA A 169 -11.78 0.89 14.68
C ALA A 169 -11.48 2.15 15.52
N ASN A 170 -10.89 3.19 14.92
CA ASN A 170 -10.65 4.48 15.59
C ASN A 170 -11.75 5.52 15.32
N GLY A 171 -12.85 5.13 14.69
CA GLY A 171 -14.04 5.96 14.46
C GLY A 171 -14.17 6.52 13.05
N GLY A 172 -13.29 6.15 12.13
CA GLY A 172 -13.41 6.53 10.73
C GLY A 172 -14.47 5.71 9.98
N ARG A 173 -14.99 6.28 8.89
CA ARG A 173 -15.88 5.61 7.94
C ARG A 173 -15.40 5.96 6.54
N TYR A 174 -15.39 5.00 5.64
CA TYR A 174 -15.03 5.20 4.23
C TYR A 174 -16.26 5.50 3.39
N ASP A 175 -16.15 6.53 2.57
CA ASP A 175 -17.07 6.83 1.47
C ASP A 175 -16.71 6.05 0.21
N HIS A 176 -15.42 5.75 0.01
CA HIS A 176 -14.97 4.97 -1.13
C HIS A 176 -13.73 4.09 -0.85
N ILE A 177 -13.75 2.87 -1.36
CA ILE A 177 -12.58 1.99 -1.43
C ILE A 177 -12.47 1.49 -2.86
N PHE A 178 -11.33 1.69 -3.50
CA PHE A 178 -11.12 1.29 -4.90
C PHE A 178 -9.83 0.51 -5.13
N TRP A 179 -9.74 -0.13 -6.29
CA TRP A 179 -8.62 -0.99 -6.66
C TRP A 179 -7.53 -0.21 -7.38
N THR A 180 -6.27 -0.52 -7.07
CA THR A 180 -5.11 -0.03 -7.83
C THR A 180 -5.20 -0.47 -9.29
N GLU A 181 -5.76 -1.65 -9.54
CA GLU A 181 -5.98 -2.22 -10.87
C GLU A 181 -7.06 -1.47 -11.69
N ASP A 182 -7.84 -0.60 -11.05
CA ASP A 182 -8.86 0.25 -11.65
C ASP A 182 -8.71 1.71 -11.16
N PHE A 183 -7.46 2.18 -11.15
CA PHE A 183 -7.07 3.41 -10.47
C PHE A 183 -7.81 4.66 -10.95
N ASN A 184 -7.90 4.86 -12.28
CA ASN A 184 -8.47 6.08 -12.83
C ASN A 184 -9.96 6.21 -12.49
N ASP A 185 -10.74 5.15 -12.71
CA ASP A 185 -12.18 5.15 -12.41
C ASP A 185 -12.44 5.30 -10.91
N GLY A 186 -11.63 4.63 -10.08
CA GLY A 186 -11.70 4.75 -8.63
C GLY A 186 -11.33 6.14 -8.11
N MET A 187 -10.25 6.74 -8.62
CA MET A 187 -9.83 8.08 -8.22
C MET A 187 -10.78 9.16 -8.76
N GLN A 188 -11.36 8.97 -9.94
CA GLN A 188 -12.36 9.88 -10.49
C GLN A 188 -13.58 9.97 -9.57
N LYS A 189 -14.06 8.85 -9.03
CA LYS A 189 -15.15 8.85 -8.03
C LYS A 189 -14.82 9.62 -6.76
N VAL A 190 -13.54 9.61 -6.33
CA VAL A 190 -13.09 10.45 -5.21
C VAL A 190 -13.18 11.92 -5.60
N LEU A 191 -12.64 12.30 -6.76
CA LEU A 191 -12.66 13.68 -7.22
C LEU A 191 -14.10 14.21 -7.41
N ASP A 192 -14.98 13.42 -8.01
CA ASP A 192 -16.40 13.75 -8.20
C ASP A 192 -17.15 13.91 -6.87
N GLY A 193 -16.68 13.23 -5.81
CA GLY A 193 -17.23 13.32 -4.45
C GLY A 193 -16.64 14.44 -3.60
N THR A 194 -15.74 15.25 -4.14
CA THR A 194 -14.98 16.27 -3.39
C THR A 194 -14.99 17.62 -4.11
N GLU A 195 -14.98 18.71 -3.35
CA GLU A 195 -14.73 20.04 -3.89
C GLU A 195 -13.23 20.36 -3.79
N THR A 196 -12.53 20.42 -4.93
CA THR A 196 -11.09 20.72 -4.97
C THR A 196 -10.83 22.17 -5.38
N ALA A 197 -9.76 22.78 -4.84
CA ALA A 197 -9.38 24.15 -5.20
C ALA A 197 -8.87 24.25 -6.65
N HIS A 198 -8.20 23.19 -7.12
CA HIS A 198 -7.70 23.06 -8.47
C HIS A 198 -8.29 21.83 -9.16
N HIS A 199 -8.62 21.98 -10.45
CA HIS A 199 -9.11 20.87 -11.28
C HIS A 199 -8.00 19.84 -11.50
N VAL A 200 -8.29 18.57 -11.22
CA VAL A 200 -7.36 17.47 -11.44
C VAL A 200 -7.78 16.71 -12.70
N ASP A 201 -6.96 16.76 -13.75
CA ASP A 201 -7.11 15.86 -14.91
C ASP A 201 -6.27 14.60 -14.70
N LEU A 202 -6.93 13.46 -14.46
CA LEU A 202 -6.25 12.19 -14.23
C LEU A 202 -5.40 11.71 -15.42
N ALA A 203 -5.73 12.14 -16.65
CA ALA A 203 -4.98 11.78 -17.84
C ALA A 203 -3.64 12.52 -17.95
N GLU A 204 -3.51 13.68 -17.30
CA GLU A 204 -2.30 14.52 -17.31
C GLU A 204 -1.35 14.23 -16.14
N ILE A 205 -1.77 13.38 -15.19
CA ILE A 205 -0.95 13.04 -14.02
C ILE A 205 0.29 12.24 -14.47
N PRO A 206 1.51 12.70 -14.15
CA PRO A 206 2.72 11.96 -14.48
C PRO A 206 2.85 10.71 -13.61
N ARG A 207 3.62 9.73 -14.10
CA ARG A 207 3.88 8.51 -13.32
C ARG A 207 4.84 8.78 -12.18
N PHE A 208 4.32 8.75 -10.96
CA PHE A 208 5.11 8.83 -9.72
C PHE A 208 5.53 7.45 -9.17
N ASN A 209 5.54 6.40 -10.00
CA ASN A 209 5.94 5.06 -9.57
C ASN A 209 7.46 4.95 -9.42
N GLU A 210 7.94 5.29 -8.23
CA GLU A 210 9.36 5.25 -7.87
C GLU A 210 9.93 3.82 -7.78
N SER A 211 9.06 2.81 -7.63
CA SER A 211 9.48 1.42 -7.39
C SER A 211 10.05 0.70 -8.61
N GLU A 212 9.85 1.18 -9.85
CA GLU A 212 10.32 0.48 -11.05
C GLU A 212 11.84 0.64 -11.32
N GLY A 213 12.52 1.57 -10.63
CA GLY A 213 13.93 1.91 -10.93
C GLY A 213 14.97 1.41 -9.93
N HIS A 214 14.55 0.91 -8.76
CA HIS A 214 15.46 0.72 -7.62
C HIS A 214 15.78 -0.75 -7.30
N GLY A 215 15.05 -1.70 -7.88
CA GLY A 215 15.26 -3.13 -7.69
C GLY A 215 15.40 -3.89 -9.01
N PRO A 216 15.71 -5.20 -8.95
CA PRO A 216 15.81 -6.03 -10.14
C PRO A 216 14.46 -6.09 -10.86
N LYS A 217 14.50 -6.08 -12.20
CA LYS A 217 13.30 -6.29 -13.00
C LYS A 217 12.75 -7.68 -12.73
N ARG A 218 11.43 -7.77 -12.55
CA ARG A 218 10.74 -9.04 -12.40
C ARG A 218 10.86 -9.85 -13.69
N LEU A 219 11.41 -11.06 -13.61
CA LEU A 219 11.68 -11.91 -14.76
C LEU A 219 10.53 -12.84 -15.13
N HIS A 220 9.65 -13.14 -14.17
CA HIS A 220 8.58 -14.14 -14.34
C HIS A 220 7.18 -13.52 -14.24
N PRO A 221 6.15 -14.14 -14.84
CA PRO A 221 4.76 -13.78 -14.62
C PRO A 221 4.35 -13.99 -13.15
N VAL A 222 3.17 -13.49 -12.73
CA VAL A 222 2.79 -13.44 -11.30
C VAL A 222 2.64 -14.85 -10.73
N GLU A 223 1.92 -15.68 -11.47
CA GLU A 223 1.55 -17.06 -11.14
C GLU A 223 2.75 -17.97 -10.85
N ASP A 224 3.88 -17.78 -11.54
CA ASP A 224 5.08 -18.60 -11.33
C ASP A 224 5.65 -18.47 -9.92
N TYR A 225 5.39 -17.36 -9.23
CA TYR A 225 5.84 -17.14 -7.86
C TYR A 225 5.02 -17.94 -6.82
N PHE A 226 3.82 -18.41 -7.18
CA PHE A 226 2.84 -18.97 -6.23
C PHE A 226 2.53 -20.46 -6.51
N ASP A 227 3.37 -21.36 -5.99
CA ASP A 227 3.04 -22.80 -5.91
C ASP A 227 2.00 -23.09 -4.81
N ASP A 228 1.60 -24.35 -4.66
CA ASP A 228 0.59 -24.77 -3.67
C ASP A 228 0.91 -24.31 -2.25
N LEU A 229 2.19 -24.37 -1.85
CA LEU A 229 2.63 -23.89 -0.54
C LEU A 229 2.49 -22.37 -0.44
N ALA A 230 2.98 -21.63 -1.42
CA ALA A 230 2.87 -20.17 -1.44
C ALA A 230 1.40 -19.72 -1.46
N MET A 231 0.54 -20.40 -2.20
CA MET A 231 -0.91 -20.20 -2.21
C MET A 231 -1.53 -20.42 -0.83
N HIS A 232 -1.13 -21.50 -0.15
CA HIS A 232 -1.55 -21.76 1.22
C HIS A 232 -1.13 -20.63 2.18
N LEU A 233 0.12 -20.18 2.09
CA LEU A 233 0.65 -19.07 2.91
C LEU A 233 -0.13 -17.78 2.64
N MET A 234 -0.41 -17.46 1.37
CA MET A 234 -1.21 -16.30 0.98
C MET A 234 -2.61 -16.33 1.59
N TRP A 235 -3.26 -17.49 1.62
CA TRP A 235 -4.55 -17.63 2.30
C TRP A 235 -4.42 -17.41 3.81
N GLU A 236 -3.44 -18.04 4.45
CA GLU A 236 -3.21 -17.93 5.89
C GLU A 236 -3.08 -16.47 6.34
N ILE A 237 -2.38 -15.64 5.57
CA ILE A 237 -2.05 -14.26 5.94
C ILE A 237 -2.99 -13.20 5.34
N TYR A 238 -3.62 -13.46 4.19
CA TYR A 238 -4.40 -12.47 3.44
C TYR A 238 -5.82 -12.92 3.04
N HIS A 239 -6.38 -14.03 3.54
CA HIS A 239 -7.74 -14.47 3.15
C HIS A 239 -8.82 -13.38 3.30
N ARG A 240 -8.70 -12.49 4.31
CA ARG A 240 -9.62 -11.36 4.48
C ARG A 240 -9.51 -10.35 3.35
N ASP A 241 -8.30 -10.07 2.88
CA ASP A 241 -8.06 -9.13 1.78
C ASP A 241 -8.70 -9.67 0.49
N PHE A 242 -8.54 -10.97 0.20
CA PHE A 242 -9.20 -11.60 -0.94
C PHE A 242 -10.73 -11.50 -0.85
N ARG A 243 -11.30 -11.80 0.32
CA ARG A 243 -12.77 -11.85 0.50
C ARG A 243 -13.43 -10.48 0.52
N LEU A 244 -12.85 -9.52 1.25
CA LEU A 244 -13.45 -8.20 1.44
C LEU A 244 -13.28 -7.32 0.20
N PHE A 245 -12.12 -7.41 -0.46
CA PHE A 245 -11.80 -6.60 -1.64
C PHE A 245 -12.04 -7.35 -2.97
N LYS A 246 -12.75 -8.48 -2.89
CA LYS A 246 -13.24 -9.28 -4.02
C LYS A 246 -12.15 -9.67 -5.03
N TYR A 247 -11.00 -10.10 -4.55
CA TYR A 247 -9.96 -10.64 -5.43
C TYR A 247 -10.10 -12.16 -5.61
N ASP A 248 -9.70 -12.64 -6.78
CA ASP A 248 -9.63 -14.06 -7.08
C ASP A 248 -8.44 -14.71 -6.36
N PHE A 249 -8.73 -15.51 -5.33
CA PHE A 249 -7.71 -16.29 -4.64
C PHE A 249 -7.26 -17.51 -5.45
N GLN A 250 -8.09 -18.07 -6.32
CA GLN A 250 -7.76 -19.34 -6.99
C GLN A 250 -6.83 -19.13 -8.19
N ASN A 251 -6.78 -17.92 -8.74
CA ASN A 251 -5.99 -17.61 -9.92
C ASN A 251 -5.08 -16.39 -9.72
N PRO A 252 -3.79 -16.59 -9.36
CA PRO A 252 -2.82 -15.50 -9.22
C PRO A 252 -2.56 -14.70 -10.50
N ALA A 253 -2.85 -15.27 -11.68
CA ALA A 253 -2.72 -14.56 -12.95
C ALA A 253 -3.86 -13.55 -13.17
N ASN A 254 -5.01 -13.73 -12.49
CA ASN A 254 -6.10 -12.76 -12.55
C ASN A 254 -5.77 -11.53 -11.70
N LYS A 255 -5.51 -10.42 -12.38
CA LYS A 255 -5.20 -9.14 -11.72
C LYS A 255 -6.44 -8.47 -11.15
N LYS A 256 -7.58 -8.59 -11.84
CA LYS A 256 -8.79 -7.82 -11.55
C LYS A 256 -9.58 -8.43 -10.39
N ALA A 257 -10.37 -7.58 -9.74
CA ALA A 257 -11.41 -8.04 -8.84
C ALA A 257 -12.49 -8.82 -9.60
N VAL A 258 -13.17 -9.71 -8.89
CA VAL A 258 -14.25 -10.57 -9.41
C VAL A 258 -15.64 -10.10 -9.00
N GLY A 259 -15.73 -8.95 -8.32
CA GLY A 259 -16.99 -8.33 -7.91
C GLY A 259 -16.78 -7.00 -7.20
N GLU A 260 -17.88 -6.36 -6.83
CA GLU A 260 -17.87 -5.04 -6.18
C GLU A 260 -17.53 -5.11 -4.68
N ILE A 261 -16.81 -4.10 -4.18
CA ILE A 261 -16.59 -3.94 -2.73
C ILE A 261 -17.91 -3.53 -2.07
N ASP A 262 -18.33 -4.33 -1.10
CA ASP A 262 -19.45 -4.00 -0.20
C ASP A 262 -18.90 -3.21 0.99
N LEU A 263 -19.13 -1.90 1.00
CA LEU A 263 -18.64 -1.03 2.07
C LEU A 263 -19.27 -1.36 3.43
N ASP A 264 -20.54 -1.78 3.47
CA ASP A 264 -21.19 -2.13 4.74
C ASP A 264 -20.61 -3.43 5.31
N GLU A 265 -20.35 -4.42 4.45
CA GLU A 265 -19.62 -5.64 4.83
C GLU A 265 -18.22 -5.31 5.39
N VAL A 266 -17.48 -4.43 4.70
CA VAL A 266 -16.13 -4.01 5.13
C VAL A 266 -16.19 -3.36 6.51
N HIS A 267 -17.09 -2.39 6.72
CA HIS A 267 -17.23 -1.71 8.02
C HIS A 267 -17.66 -2.67 9.12
N ALA A 268 -18.62 -3.56 8.86
CA ALA A 268 -19.11 -4.52 9.85
C ALA A 268 -18.06 -5.57 10.25
N LYS A 269 -17.17 -5.97 9.33
CA LYS A 269 -16.15 -7.01 9.60
C LYS A 269 -14.83 -6.46 10.11
N LEU A 270 -14.56 -5.17 9.92
CA LEU A 270 -13.29 -4.53 10.27
C LEU A 270 -13.40 -3.49 11.40
N SER A 271 -14.61 -3.26 11.94
CA SER A 271 -14.85 -2.49 13.17
C SER A 271 -14.29 -3.15 14.42
#